data_AF-A0A381KJJ8-F1
#
_entry.id   AF-A0A381KJJ8-F1
#
_cell.length_a   1.000
_cell.length_b   1.000
_cell.length_c   1.000
_cell.angle_alpha   90.00
_cell.angle_beta   90.00
_cell.angle_gamma   90.00
#
_symmetry.space_group_name_H-M   'P 1'
#
loop_
_entity.id
_entity.type
_entity.pdbx_description
1 polymer ?
#
loop_
_entity_poly.entity_id
_entity_poly.type
_entity_poly.pdbx_seq_one_letter_code
_entity_poly.pdbx_strand_id
1 'polypeptide(L)'
;MLPLHLGNVYIVIIPKMKKLCLEFLVYTASGDSEGTLGGLVRQGMHDSLPSILNSALNRALWCSNDPICIDSTGQGRNSLNLGACHSCTLLPETSCEEYNLLLDRSMLIGDMDNRDIGFFKNLILI
;
A
#
# COMPACT_ATOMS: atom_id res chain seq x y z
N MET A 1 2.75 -10.61 2.35
CA MET A 1 4.22 -10.51 2.38
C MET A 1 4.59 -9.79 1.10
N LEU A 2 4.82 -8.47 1.16
CA LEU A 2 5.00 -7.61 -0.02
C LEU A 2 6.02 -6.49 0.30
N PRO A 3 7.32 -6.66 0.02
CA PRO A 3 8.29 -5.57 0.08
C PRO A 3 8.18 -4.60 -1.13
N LEU A 4 7.80 -3.36 -0.85
CA LEU A 4 7.82 -2.23 -1.80
C LEU A 4 9.06 -1.36 -1.51
N HIS A 5 10.09 -1.44 -2.37
CA HIS A 5 11.37 -0.73 -2.23
C HIS A 5 11.37 0.71 -2.71
N LEU A 6 10.57 1.59 -2.10
CA LEU A 6 10.82 3.03 -2.22
C LEU A 6 11.98 3.39 -1.28
N GLY A 7 13.21 2.98 -1.63
CA GLY A 7 14.42 3.27 -0.87
C GLY A 7 14.37 2.78 0.58
N ASN A 8 14.86 1.56 0.84
CA ASN A 8 15.13 1.04 2.19
C ASN A 8 13.99 1.27 3.20
N VAL A 9 12.73 1.06 2.82
CA VAL A 9 11.57 1.12 3.71
C VAL A 9 10.74 -0.13 3.47
N TYR A 10 10.73 -1.02 4.45
CA TYR A 10 9.89 -2.21 4.42
C TYR A 10 8.53 -1.88 5.05
N ILE A 11 7.48 -2.57 4.62
CA ILE A 11 6.12 -2.38 5.14
C ILE A 11 5.56 -3.78 5.40
N VAL A 12 5.77 -4.30 6.62
CA VAL A 12 5.34 -5.64 7.00
C VAL A 12 3.98 -5.59 7.70
N ILE A 13 2.92 -5.94 6.98
CA ILE A 13 1.55 -6.05 7.51
C ILE A 13 1.41 -7.36 8.32
N ILE A 14 1.25 -7.24 9.64
CA ILE A 14 0.94 -8.38 10.53
C ILE A 14 -0.49 -8.25 11.06
N PRO A 15 -1.42 -9.16 10.71
CA PRO A 15 -2.77 -9.16 11.29
C PRO A 15 -2.76 -9.81 12.69
N LYS A 16 -3.31 -9.10 13.69
CA LYS A 16 -3.47 -9.64 15.06
C LYS A 16 -4.93 -10.02 15.35
N MET A 17 -5.18 -11.28 15.75
CA MET A 17 -6.53 -11.87 15.89
C MET A 17 -7.42 -11.35 17.05
N LYS A 18 -7.04 -10.31 17.80
CA LYS A 18 -7.83 -9.83 18.97
C LYS A 18 -8.08 -8.32 19.05
N LYS A 19 -7.38 -7.52 18.25
CA LYS A 19 -7.54 -6.07 18.06
C LYS A 19 -6.98 -5.75 16.67
N LEU A 20 -7.62 -4.84 15.94
CA LEU A 20 -7.17 -4.40 14.61
C LEU A 20 -5.88 -3.56 14.76
N CYS A 21 -4.75 -4.23 14.97
CA CYS A 21 -3.42 -3.64 14.92
C CYS A 21 -2.76 -4.18 13.67
N LEU A 22 -2.61 -3.29 12.68
CA LEU A 22 -1.75 -3.52 11.54
C LEU A 22 -0.35 -3.05 11.96
N GLU A 23 0.63 -3.94 11.95
CA GLU A 23 2.02 -3.52 12.14
C GLU A 23 2.57 -3.09 10.78
N PHE A 24 3.47 -2.10 10.77
CA PHE A 24 4.19 -1.62 9.59
C PHE A 24 5.63 -1.40 10.03
N LEU A 25 6.57 -2.26 9.59
CA LEU A 25 7.98 -2.14 9.97
C LEU A 25 8.77 -1.29 8.96
N VAL A 26 8.73 0.02 9.14
CA VAL A 26 9.59 0.95 8.41
C VAL A 26 10.99 0.92 9.05
N TYR A 27 11.96 0.28 8.39
CA TYR A 27 13.36 0.27 8.82
C TYR A 27 14.29 0.77 7.72
N THR A 28 15.22 1.65 8.06
CA THR A 28 16.24 2.15 7.12
C THR A 28 17.53 1.35 7.27
N ALA A 29 17.88 0.53 6.28
CA ALA A 29 19.12 -0.26 6.25
C ALA A 29 20.32 0.57 5.76
N SER A 30 20.82 1.49 6.58
CA SER A 30 22.11 2.15 6.32
C SER A 30 22.72 2.58 7.66
N GLY A 31 23.59 1.74 8.22
CA GLY A 31 24.35 2.03 9.45
C GLY A 31 25.62 2.86 9.22
N ASP A 32 26.10 2.90 7.97
CA ASP A 32 27.44 3.39 7.67
C ASP A 32 27.34 4.58 6.72
N SER A 33 27.73 5.75 7.24
CA SER A 33 28.08 6.99 6.50
C SER A 33 27.00 7.68 5.63
N GLU A 34 26.73 8.94 5.98
CA GLU A 34 25.98 9.96 5.20
C GLU A 34 24.43 9.90 5.26
N GLY A 35 23.90 10.25 6.43
CA GLY A 35 22.45 10.32 6.69
C GLY A 35 21.72 11.43 5.93
N THR A 36 20.80 11.05 5.04
CA THR A 36 19.73 11.93 4.49
C THR A 36 18.32 11.33 4.58
N LEU A 37 18.17 10.06 5.00
CA LEU A 37 16.87 9.41 5.16
C LEU A 37 16.17 9.70 6.51
N GLY A 38 16.71 10.61 7.33
CA GLY A 38 16.07 11.03 8.59
C GLY A 38 14.66 11.61 8.38
N GLY A 39 14.39 12.18 7.20
CA GLY A 39 13.06 12.61 6.81
C GLY A 39 12.05 11.46 6.71
N LEU A 40 12.47 10.28 6.22
CA LEU A 40 11.61 9.09 6.16
C LEU A 40 11.35 8.50 7.54
N VAL A 41 12.39 8.44 8.39
CA VAL A 41 12.23 8.03 9.80
C VAL A 41 11.22 8.93 10.50
N ARG A 42 11.28 10.25 10.26
CA ARG A 42 10.29 11.21 10.79
C ARG A 42 8.87 10.92 10.29
N GLN A 43 8.69 10.58 9.02
CA GLN A 43 7.37 10.24 8.48
C GLN A 43 6.75 9.00 9.15
N GLY A 44 7.58 8.08 9.68
CA GLY A 44 7.12 6.90 10.43
C GLY A 44 6.65 7.19 11.86
N MET A 45 6.79 8.41 12.36
CA MET A 45 6.38 8.77 13.72
C MET A 45 4.85 8.87 13.86
N HIS A 46 4.35 8.66 15.08
CA HIS A 46 2.92 8.61 15.40
C HIS A 46 2.13 9.88 15.04
N ASP A 47 2.80 11.04 14.96
CA ASP A 47 2.21 12.33 14.58
C ASP A 47 2.06 12.49 13.05
N SER A 48 2.81 11.72 12.25
CA SER A 48 2.91 11.88 10.81
C SER A 48 2.28 10.71 10.04
N LEU A 49 2.56 9.48 10.48
CA LEU A 49 2.14 8.25 9.81
C LEU A 49 0.63 8.13 9.58
N PRO A 50 -0.26 8.52 10.52
CA PRO A 50 -1.71 8.46 10.29
C PRO A 50 -2.16 9.30 9.10
N SER A 51 -1.57 10.48 8.88
CA SER A 51 -1.89 11.35 7.75
C SER A 51 -1.47 10.70 6.42
N ILE A 52 -0.30 10.05 6.40
CA ILE A 52 0.21 9.34 5.21
C ILE A 52 -0.70 8.17 4.87
N LEU A 53 -1.07 7.36 5.88
CA LEU A 53 -1.95 6.22 5.70
C LEU A 53 -3.32 6.66 5.19
N ASN A 54 -3.91 7.70 5.79
CA ASN A 54 -5.19 8.24 5.35
C ASN A 54 -5.12 8.76 3.90
N SER A 55 -4.04 9.46 3.53
CA SER A 55 -3.80 9.91 2.16
C SER A 55 -3.65 8.73 1.18
N ALA A 56 -2.95 7.67 1.57
CA ALA A 56 -2.80 6.46 0.76
C ALA A 56 -4.15 5.75 0.54
N LEU A 57 -4.96 5.58 1.59
CA LEU A 57 -6.30 4.98 1.50
C LEU A 57 -7.24 5.82 0.63
N ASN A 58 -7.23 7.14 0.77
CA ASN A 58 -8.04 8.02 -0.08
C ASN A 58 -7.65 7.94 -1.56
N ARG A 59 -6.35 7.83 -1.87
CA ARG A 59 -5.89 7.58 -3.26
C ARG A 59 -6.33 6.22 -3.77
N ALA A 60 -6.30 5.20 -2.91
CA ALA A 60 -6.73 3.85 -3.27
C ALA A 60 -8.21 3.74 -3.62
N LEU A 61 -9.05 4.71 -3.23
CA LEU A 61 -10.47 4.74 -3.60
C LEU A 61 -10.72 5.01 -5.09
N TRP A 62 -9.80 5.68 -5.77
CA TRP A 62 -10.03 6.19 -7.12
C TRP A 62 -9.00 5.67 -8.12
N CYS A 63 -9.46 5.17 -9.25
CA CYS A 63 -8.62 4.90 -10.40
C CYS A 63 -9.33 5.41 -11.66
N SER A 64 -8.60 6.16 -12.50
CA SER A 64 -9.14 6.64 -13.78
C SER A 64 -9.52 5.52 -14.74
N ASN A 65 -9.14 4.29 -14.44
CA ASN A 65 -9.34 3.11 -15.27
C ASN A 65 -10.42 2.18 -14.70
N ASP A 66 -11.16 2.63 -13.68
CA ASP A 66 -12.36 1.94 -13.19
C ASP A 66 -13.51 2.04 -14.21
N PRO A 67 -14.39 1.02 -14.29
CA PRO A 67 -14.42 -0.20 -13.48
C PRO A 67 -13.46 -1.32 -13.96
N ILE A 68 -12.85 -1.16 -15.14
CA ILE A 68 -12.01 -2.19 -15.77
C ILE A 68 -10.85 -2.61 -14.86
N CYS A 69 -10.26 -1.65 -14.14
CA CYS A 69 -9.16 -1.93 -13.22
C CYS A 69 -9.61 -2.77 -12.03
N ILE A 70 -10.61 -2.30 -11.28
CA ILE A 70 -11.03 -2.95 -10.03
C ILE A 70 -11.71 -4.30 -10.24
N ASP A 71 -12.38 -4.51 -11.38
CA ASP A 71 -13.01 -5.79 -11.74
C ASP A 71 -12.03 -6.76 -12.45
N SER A 72 -10.77 -6.37 -12.60
CA SER A 72 -9.77 -7.20 -13.28
C SER A 72 -9.50 -8.49 -12.51
N THR A 73 -9.55 -9.61 -13.22
CA THR A 73 -9.18 -10.94 -12.71
C THR A 73 -7.70 -11.27 -12.91
N GLY A 74 -6.93 -10.35 -13.49
CA GLY A 74 -5.51 -10.53 -13.74
C GLY A 74 -4.94 -9.46 -14.68
N GLN A 75 -3.98 -8.68 -14.19
CA GLN A 75 -3.25 -7.67 -14.94
C GLN A 75 -1.80 -7.54 -14.45
N GLY A 76 -1.01 -6.73 -15.16
CA GLY A 76 0.41 -6.55 -14.88
C GLY A 76 1.25 -7.79 -15.24
N ARG A 77 2.42 -7.89 -14.63
CA ARG A 77 3.36 -8.98 -14.92
C ARG A 77 2.79 -10.32 -14.47
N ASN A 78 2.84 -11.32 -15.34
CA ASN A 78 2.32 -12.67 -15.12
C ASN A 78 0.82 -12.72 -14.75
N SER A 79 0.05 -11.65 -15.01
CA SER A 79 -1.36 -11.51 -14.60
C SER A 79 -1.60 -11.65 -13.09
N LEU A 80 -0.61 -11.26 -12.28
CA LEU A 80 -0.64 -11.48 -10.82
C LEU A 80 -1.28 -10.34 -10.03
N ASN A 81 -1.68 -9.24 -10.68
CA ASN A 81 -2.40 -8.15 -10.03
C ASN A 81 -3.89 -8.23 -10.34
N LEU A 82 -4.75 -7.88 -9.36
CA LEU A 82 -6.19 -7.76 -9.55
C LEU A 82 -6.52 -6.28 -9.77
N GLY A 83 -7.11 -5.59 -8.79
CA GLY A 83 -7.46 -4.16 -8.83
C GLY A 83 -6.29 -3.15 -8.82
N ALA A 84 -5.14 -3.45 -9.43
CA ALA A 84 -3.94 -2.61 -9.39
C ALA A 84 -3.28 -2.36 -10.77
N CYS A 85 -3.21 -1.10 -11.17
CA CYS A 85 -2.58 -0.64 -12.42
C CYS A 85 -1.69 0.61 -12.23
N HIS A 86 -1.08 1.11 -13.31
CA HIS A 86 -0.20 2.29 -13.31
C HIS A 86 -0.89 3.58 -12.90
N SER A 87 -2.22 3.65 -13.02
CA SER A 87 -3.00 4.83 -12.64
C SER A 87 -3.34 4.88 -11.15
N CYS A 88 -3.09 3.82 -10.37
CA CYS A 88 -3.45 3.80 -8.95
C CYS A 88 -2.35 3.29 -8.00
N THR A 89 -1.80 2.10 -8.24
CA THR A 89 -1.02 1.38 -7.20
C THR A 89 0.40 1.06 -7.64
N LEU A 90 0.65 0.87 -8.93
CA LEU A 90 2.00 0.55 -9.41
C LEU A 90 2.93 1.76 -9.24
N LEU A 91 4.09 1.53 -8.65
CA LEU A 91 5.18 2.48 -8.53
C LEU A 91 6.19 2.28 -9.67
N PRO A 92 7.14 3.21 -9.88
CA PRO A 92 8.31 2.94 -10.73
C PRO A 92 8.93 1.60 -10.35
N GLU A 93 9.32 0.79 -11.34
CA GLU A 93 9.75 -0.60 -11.11
C GLU A 93 10.95 -0.70 -10.15
N THR A 94 11.89 0.23 -10.24
CA THR A 94 13.05 0.32 -9.34
C THR A 94 12.67 0.66 -7.90
N SER A 95 11.42 1.05 -7.67
CA SER A 95 10.86 1.40 -6.37
C SER A 95 10.08 0.27 -5.71
N CYS A 96 10.03 -0.93 -6.30
CA CYS A 96 9.33 -2.08 -5.72
C CYS A 96 10.20 -3.33 -5.82
N GLU A 97 10.56 -3.93 -4.68
CA GLU A 97 11.40 -5.12 -4.64
C GLU A 97 10.63 -6.36 -5.09
N GLU A 98 9.31 -6.36 -4.87
CA GLU A 98 8.39 -7.36 -5.45
C GLU A 98 7.92 -7.02 -6.86
N TYR A 99 8.57 -6.08 -7.55
CA TYR A 99 8.26 -5.75 -8.95
C TYR A 99 6.78 -5.42 -9.22
N ASN A 100 6.13 -4.81 -8.22
CA ASN A 100 4.70 -4.51 -8.20
C ASN A 100 3.80 -5.73 -8.52
N LEU A 101 4.08 -6.89 -7.94
CA LEU A 101 3.28 -8.11 -8.06
C LEU A 101 2.31 -8.29 -6.88
N LEU A 102 1.26 -9.10 -7.09
CA LEU A 102 0.29 -9.51 -6.07
C LEU A 102 -0.45 -8.33 -5.42
N LEU A 103 -0.72 -7.29 -6.20
CA LEU A 103 -1.39 -6.08 -5.74
C LEU A 103 -2.89 -6.11 -6.06
N ASP A 104 -3.68 -5.69 -5.07
CA ASP A 104 -5.11 -5.47 -5.20
C ASP A 104 -5.56 -4.40 -4.20
N ARG A 105 -6.08 -3.27 -4.70
CA ARG A 105 -6.59 -2.21 -3.81
C ARG A 105 -7.98 -2.52 -3.27
N SER A 106 -8.74 -3.43 -3.88
CA SER A 106 -10.05 -3.86 -3.37
C SER A 106 -9.92 -4.52 -2.00
N MET A 107 -8.79 -5.19 -1.73
CA MET A 107 -8.48 -5.73 -0.41
C MET A 107 -8.45 -4.64 0.68
N LEU A 108 -8.07 -3.41 0.33
CA LEU A 108 -7.98 -2.28 1.26
C LEU A 108 -9.32 -1.56 1.40
N ILE A 109 -9.96 -1.26 0.28
CA ILE A 109 -11.09 -0.31 0.17
C ILE A 109 -12.44 -0.98 -0.16
N GLY A 110 -12.44 -2.28 -0.44
CA GLY A 110 -13.57 -3.03 -1.01
C GLY A 110 -13.69 -2.87 -2.53
N ASP A 111 -14.60 -3.63 -3.14
CA ASP A 111 -14.94 -3.47 -4.56
C ASP A 111 -16.09 -2.45 -4.74
N MET A 112 -16.49 -2.19 -5.99
CA MET A 112 -17.51 -1.19 -6.32
C MET A 112 -18.91 -1.54 -5.81
N ASP A 113 -19.20 -2.83 -5.65
CA ASP A 113 -20.51 -3.33 -5.23
C ASP A 113 -20.60 -3.46 -3.70
N ASN A 114 -19.48 -3.76 -3.06
CA ASN A 114 -19.40 -4.08 -1.65
C ASN A 114 -18.13 -3.51 -1.00
N ARG A 115 -18.25 -2.29 -0.47
CA ARG A 115 -17.18 -1.65 0.33
C ARG A 115 -16.93 -2.34 1.67
N ASP A 116 -17.86 -3.15 2.16
CA ASP A 116 -17.76 -3.83 3.46
C ASP A 116 -16.73 -4.98 3.50
N ILE A 117 -16.22 -5.42 2.36
CA ILE A 117 -15.15 -6.44 2.30
C ILE A 117 -13.76 -5.82 2.48
N GLY A 118 -13.62 -4.50 2.32
CA GLY A 118 -12.36 -3.80 2.46
C GLY A 118 -11.83 -3.84 3.88
N PHE A 119 -10.54 -4.12 4.04
CA PHE A 119 -9.89 -4.20 5.36
C PHE A 119 -10.03 -2.89 6.15
N PHE A 120 -9.97 -1.74 5.48
CA PHE A 120 -9.99 -0.41 6.09
C PHE A 120 -11.37 0.25 6.09
N LYS A 121 -12.46 -0.48 5.89
CA LYS A 121 -13.82 0.08 5.79
C LYS A 121 -14.23 1.01 6.94
N ASN A 122 -13.77 0.75 8.16
CA ASN A 122 -14.11 1.57 9.33
C ASN A 122 -13.27 2.86 9.44
N LEU A 123 -12.20 2.97 8.66
CA LEU A 123 -11.29 4.13 8.63
C LEU A 123 -11.53 5.04 7.43
N ILE A 124 -12.24 4.54 6.42
CA ILE A 124 -12.57 5.29 5.22
C ILE A 124 -13.98 5.86 5.38
N LEU A 125 -14.10 7.18 5.35
CA LEU A 125 -15.38 7.87 5.23
C LEU A 125 -15.62 8.13 3.75
N ILE A 126 -16.47 7.30 3.11
CA ILE A 126 -16.98 7.54 1.75
C ILE A 126 -18.34 8.22 1.88
#